data_AF-A0AAV1TJJ2-F1
#
_entry.id   AF-A0AAV1TJJ2-F1
#
_cell.length_a   1.000
_cell.length_b   1.000
_cell.length_c   1.000
_cell.angle_alpha   90.00
_cell.angle_beta   90.00
_cell.angle_gamma   90.00
#
_symmetry.space_group_name_H-M   'P 1'
#
loop_
_entity.id
_entity.type
_entity.pdbx_description
1 polymer ?
#
loop_
_entity_poly.entity_id
_entity_poly.type
_entity_poly.pdbx_seq_one_letter_code
_entity_poly.pdbx_strand_id
1 'polypeptide(L)'
;MPIDHDIVQAQAGRSGTTIPTIGFNIVTARYKNISCKAQGFGGQDKIRPLWRHYYKNTQRLIFEVDIYDGDRVDAVEGELLRLLNE
;
A
#
# COMPACT_ATOMS: atom_id res chain seq x y z
N MET A 1 -1.33 -13.37 16.35
CA MET A 1 -2.07 -12.44 15.47
C MET A 1 -2.34 -13.21 14.19
N PRO A 2 -3.50 -13.85 14.01
CA PRO A 2 -3.91 -14.21 12.67
C PRO A 2 -4.31 -12.90 12.00
N ILE A 3 -3.46 -12.41 11.11
CA ILE A 3 -3.87 -11.41 10.14
C ILE A 3 -4.89 -12.17 9.30
N ASP A 4 -6.18 -11.88 9.50
CA ASP A 4 -7.21 -12.38 8.59
C ASP A 4 -6.79 -11.91 7.19
N HIS A 5 -6.36 -12.88 6.39
CA HIS A 5 -6.07 -12.75 4.96
C HIS A 5 -7.28 -12.19 4.18
N ASP A 6 -8.43 -11.99 4.84
CA ASP A 6 -9.68 -11.50 4.30
C ASP A 6 -9.72 -9.98 4.03
N ILE A 7 -8.83 -9.17 4.61
CA ILE A 7 -8.75 -7.73 4.25
C ILE A 7 -8.15 -7.56 2.86
N VAL A 8 -7.34 -8.52 2.40
CA VAL A 8 -6.88 -8.62 1.01
C VAL A 8 -7.67 -9.72 0.29
N GLN A 9 -9.01 -9.63 0.32
CA GLN A 9 -9.80 -10.12 -0.80
C GLN A 9 -9.60 -9.16 -1.99
N ALA A 10 -8.36 -9.05 -2.47
CA ALA A 10 -8.04 -8.42 -3.73
C ALA A 10 -8.54 -9.34 -4.83
N GLN A 11 -9.86 -9.35 -5.07
CA GLN A 11 -10.53 -10.08 -6.16
C GLN A 11 -9.79 -11.37 -6.57
N ALA A 12 -9.48 -12.23 -5.59
CA ALA A 12 -8.72 -13.46 -5.81
C ALA A 12 -9.68 -14.47 -6.45
N GLY A 13 -9.93 -14.26 -7.74
CA GLY A 13 -10.94 -14.99 -8.50
C GLY A 13 -11.09 -14.56 -9.97
N ARG A 14 -10.35 -13.53 -10.42
CA ARG A 14 -10.21 -13.25 -11.85
C ARG A 14 -8.76 -13.46 -12.26
N SER A 15 -8.52 -14.59 -12.91
CA SER A 15 -7.36 -14.82 -13.78
C SER A 15 -7.46 -13.88 -14.98
N GLY A 16 -7.29 -12.58 -14.73
CA GLY A 16 -7.46 -11.52 -15.71
C GLY A 16 -6.54 -10.36 -15.34
N THR A 17 -5.72 -9.95 -16.29
CA THR A 17 -4.81 -8.81 -16.30
C THR A 17 -5.03 -7.80 -15.17
N THR A 18 -4.07 -7.67 -14.26
CA THR A 18 -4.09 -6.61 -13.24
C THR A 18 -3.86 -5.28 -13.95
N ILE A 19 -4.85 -4.38 -13.86
CA ILE A 19 -4.71 -3.02 -14.35
C ILE A 19 -3.89 -2.25 -13.31
N PRO A 20 -2.76 -1.61 -13.69
CA PRO A 20 -2.01 -0.78 -12.76
C PRO A 20 -2.93 0.23 -12.08
N THR A 21 -2.83 0.35 -10.75
CA THR A 21 -3.69 1.28 -10.00
C THR A 21 -3.32 2.73 -10.34
N ILE A 22 -4.17 3.41 -11.13
CA ILE A 22 -4.03 4.83 -11.50
C ILE A 22 -4.73 5.73 -10.44
N GLY A 23 -4.84 5.27 -9.19
CA GLY A 23 -5.63 5.98 -8.17
C GLY A 23 -5.41 5.50 -6.74
N PHE A 24 -6.45 5.68 -5.91
CA PHE A 24 -6.46 5.39 -4.48
C PHE A 24 -7.58 4.40 -4.16
N ASN A 25 -7.30 3.42 -3.32
CA ASN A 25 -8.32 2.53 -2.75
C ASN A 25 -8.39 2.77 -1.25
N ILE A 26 -9.58 3.07 -0.72
CA ILE A 26 -9.81 3.26 0.71
C ILE A 26 -10.64 2.08 1.22
N VAL A 27 -10.09 1.34 2.18
CA VAL A 27 -10.77 0.26 2.88
C VAL A 27 -10.91 0.63 4.34
N THR A 28 -12.12 0.55 4.88
CA THR A 28 -12.37 0.75 6.31
C THR A 28 -12.77 -0.57 6.93
N ALA A 29 -11.96 -1.07 7.86
CA ALA A 29 -12.23 -2.28 8.64
C ALA A 29 -12.62 -1.88 10.07
N ARG A 30 -13.67 -2.50 10.62
CA ARG A 30 -14.10 -2.27 12.00
C ARG A 30 -14.16 -3.61 12.73
N TYR A 31 -13.50 -3.70 13.88
CA TYR A 31 -13.53 -4.86 14.74
C TYR A 31 -13.71 -4.43 16.20
N LYS A 32 -14.79 -4.90 16.84
CA LYS A 32 -15.22 -4.47 18.18
C LYS A 32 -15.30 -2.94 18.26
N ASN A 33 -14.54 -2.33 19.17
CA ASN A 33 -14.46 -0.89 19.41
C ASN A 33 -13.31 -0.19 18.65
N ILE A 34 -12.68 -0.88 17.68
CA ILE A 34 -11.56 -0.36 16.90
C ILE A 34 -11.99 -0.20 15.44
N SER A 35 -11.69 0.96 14.84
CA SER A 35 -11.91 1.25 13.42
C SER A 35 -10.58 1.60 12.77
N CYS A 36 -10.22 0.87 11.73
CA CYS A 36 -9.00 1.06 10.95
C CYS A 36 -9.36 1.52 9.55
N LYS A 37 -8.71 2.57 9.07
CA LYS A 37 -8.80 3.03 7.68
C LYS A 37 -7.47 2.74 7.01
N ALA A 38 -7.48 1.86 6.02
CA ALA A 38 -6.35 1.58 5.15
C ALA A 38 -6.56 2.31 3.82
N GLN A 39 -5.49 2.89 3.29
CA GLN A 39 -5.51 3.54 1.98
C GLN A 39 -4.32 3.05 1.17
N GLY A 40 -4.61 2.39 0.04
CA GLY A 40 -3.60 1.96 -0.92
C GLY A 40 -3.40 3.01 -2.01
N PHE A 41 -2.15 3.21 -2.43
CA PHE A 41 -1.74 4.09 -3.52
C PHE A 41 -0.97 3.31 -4.57
N GLY A 42 -1.09 3.68 -5.84
CA GLY A 42 -0.25 3.10 -6.87
C GLY A 42 1.23 3.48 -6.71
N GLY A 43 2.12 2.56 -7.13
CA GLY A 43 3.57 2.66 -7.04
C GLY A 43 4.29 3.42 -8.17
N GLN A 44 3.56 3.97 -9.14
CA GLN A 44 4.16 4.58 -10.34
C GLN A 44 4.86 5.90 -9.98
N ASP A 45 6.05 6.16 -10.55
CA ASP A 45 6.88 7.32 -10.21
C ASP A 45 6.13 8.66 -10.29
N LYS A 46 5.22 8.79 -11.27
CA LYS A 46 4.41 10.00 -11.48
C LYS A 46 3.44 10.32 -10.33
N ILE A 47 3.00 9.31 -9.57
CA ILE A 47 2.01 9.46 -8.50
C ILE A 47 2.63 9.39 -7.10
N ARG A 48 3.89 8.94 -6.95
CA ARG A 48 4.60 8.93 -5.66
C ARG A 48 4.62 10.28 -4.94
N PRO A 49 4.81 11.44 -5.62
CA PRO A 49 4.77 12.74 -4.94
C PRO A 49 3.44 13.07 -4.28
N LEU A 50 2.36 12.37 -4.64
CA LEU A 50 1.03 12.59 -4.06
C LEU A 50 0.86 11.91 -2.70
N TRP A 51 1.66 10.89 -2.38
CA TRP A 51 1.54 10.08 -1.15
C TRP A 51 1.52 10.95 0.12
N ARG A 52 2.37 11.99 0.17
CA ARG A 52 2.48 12.96 1.27
C ARG A 52 1.19 13.65 1.67
N HIS A 53 0.22 13.73 0.76
CA HIS A 53 -1.06 14.38 1.05
C HIS A 53 -2.03 13.47 1.80
N TYR A 54 -1.74 12.18 1.92
CA TYR A 54 -2.72 11.19 2.38
C TYR A 54 -2.28 10.36 3.59
N TYR A 55 -0.99 10.32 3.94
CA TYR A 55 -0.53 9.61 5.15
C TYR A 55 -0.43 10.52 6.40
N LYS A 56 -0.85 11.79 6.31
CA LYS A 56 -0.88 12.68 7.47
C LYS A 56 -1.82 12.11 8.55
N ASN A 57 -1.29 11.96 9.77
CA ASN A 57 -1.95 11.32 10.92
C ASN A 57 -2.18 9.80 10.76
N THR A 58 -1.47 9.12 9.86
CA THR A 58 -1.49 7.67 9.78
C THR A 58 -0.57 7.07 10.85
N GLN A 59 -1.06 6.05 11.57
CA GLN A 59 -0.33 5.41 12.67
C GLN A 59 0.67 4.34 12.19
N ARG A 60 0.45 3.78 11.00
CA ARG A 60 1.20 2.64 10.47
C ARG A 60 1.35 2.74 8.96
N LEU A 61 2.55 2.47 8.46
CA LEU A 61 2.85 2.31 7.04
C LEU A 61 2.93 0.82 6.72
N ILE A 62 2.32 0.41 5.61
CA ILE A 62 2.54 -0.90 5.00
C ILE A 62 3.21 -0.63 3.66
N PHE A 63 4.39 -1.19 3.45
CA PHE A 63 5.17 -1.03 2.24
C PHE A 63 5.41 -2.41 1.62
N GLU A 64 4.84 -2.64 0.43
CA GLU A 64 4.93 -3.92 -0.26
C GLU A 64 6.14 -3.89 -1.21
N VAL A 65 6.98 -4.94 -1.13
CA VAL A 65 8.18 -5.09 -1.95
C VAL A 65 8.05 -6.37 -2.76
N ASP A 66 8.24 -6.28 -4.08
CA ASP A 66 8.34 -7.46 -4.93
C ASP A 66 9.73 -8.09 -4.76
N ILE A 67 9.78 -9.25 -4.12
CA ILE A 67 11.02 -9.98 -3.84
C ILE A 67 11.65 -10.59 -5.10
N TYR A 68 10.91 -10.66 -6.22
CA TYR A 68 11.43 -11.18 -7.47
C TYR A 68 12.11 -10.10 -8.34
N ASP A 69 11.91 -8.82 -8.04
CA ASP A 69 12.51 -7.68 -8.75
C ASP A 69 13.76 -7.16 -8.02
N GLY A 70 14.81 -7.99 -8.01
CA GLY A 70 16.05 -7.71 -7.29
C GLY A 70 16.78 -6.45 -7.76
N ASP A 71 16.60 -6.07 -9.03
CA ASP A 71 17.22 -4.86 -9.62
C ASP A 71 16.67 -3.56 -9.03
N ARG A 72 15.55 -3.63 -8.30
CA ARG A 72 14.88 -2.47 -7.70
C ARG A 72 15.07 -2.32 -6.20
N VAL A 73 15.86 -3.18 -5.55
CA VAL A 73 16.06 -3.14 -4.10
C VAL A 73 16.61 -1.79 -3.63
N ASP A 74 17.62 -1.24 -4.29
CA ASP A 74 18.21 0.06 -3.94
C ASP A 74 17.20 1.20 -4.11
N ALA A 75 16.37 1.13 -5.15
CA ALA A 75 15.31 2.12 -5.38
C ALA A 75 14.21 2.03 -4.30
N VAL A 76 13.87 0.82 -3.87
CA VAL A 76 12.93 0.56 -2.77
C VAL A 76 13.45 1.12 -1.45
N GLU A 77 14.73 0.89 -1.14
CA GLU A 77 15.36 1.46 0.06
C GLU A 77 15.30 2.99 0.04
N GLY A 78 15.70 3.61 -1.08
CA GLY A 78 15.66 5.07 -1.23
C GLY A 78 14.27 5.67 -1.04
N GLU A 79 13.23 5.03 -1.60
CA GLU A 79 11.84 5.49 -1.46
C GLU A 79 11.31 5.29 -0.03
N LEU A 80 11.63 4.16 0.62
CA LEU A 80 11.25 3.94 2.01
C LEU A 80 11.92 4.95 2.94
N LEU A 81 13.21 5.20 2.77
CA LEU A 81 13.94 6.21 3.54
C LEU A 81 13.38 7.61 3.31
N ARG A 82 13.03 7.95 2.07
CA ARG A 82 12.37 9.23 1.77
C ARG A 82 11.05 9.35 2.54
N LEU A 83 10.21 8.32 2.53
CA LEU A 83 8.92 8.34 3.25
C LEU A 83 9.08 8.47 4.77
N LEU A 84 10.12 7.88 5.35
CA LEU A 84 10.37 7.94 6.79
C LEU A 84 10.99 9.26 7.25
N ASN A 85 11.61 10.01 6.33
CA ASN A 85 12.26 11.30 6.61
C ASN A 85 11.38 12.52 6.22
N GLU A 86 10.17 12.30 5.70
CA GLU A 86 9.15 13.34 5.46
C GLU A 86 8.31 13.62 6.73
#